data_AF-A0A1I6E8D9-F1
#
_entry.id   AF-A0A1I6E8D9-F1
#
_cell.length_a   1.000
_cell.length_b   1.000
_cell.length_c   1.000
_cell.angle_alpha   90.00
_cell.angle_beta   90.00
_cell.angle_gamma   90.00
#
_symmetry.space_group_name_H-M   'P 1'
#
loop_
_entity.id
_entity.type
_entity.pdbx_description
1 polymer ?
#
loop_
_entity_poly.entity_id
_entity_poly.type
_entity_poly.pdbx_seq_one_letter_code
_entity_poly.pdbx_strand_id
1 'polypeptide(L)' 'MISVNKTSLSAIDAEKIRARRDALLRDSDWSMMPDTPTDKNVWANYRQALRDITLQKKFPAEVVWPELPGRE' A
#
# COMPACT_ATOMS: atom_id res chain seq x y z
N MET A 1 -3.16 14.35 -32.72
CA MET A 1 -2.78 13.26 -31.80
C MET A 1 -2.21 13.90 -30.56
N ILE A 2 -2.98 13.93 -29.46
CA ILE A 2 -2.61 14.66 -28.25
C ILE A 2 -1.59 13.80 -27.50
N SER A 3 -0.32 14.20 -27.54
CA SER A 3 0.72 13.61 -26.69
C SER A 3 0.46 14.09 -25.26
N VAL A 4 -0.29 13.29 -24.50
CA VAL A 4 -0.48 13.54 -23.06
C VAL A 4 0.88 13.40 -22.38
N ASN A 5 1.36 14.51 -21.81
CA ASN A 5 2.62 14.59 -21.07
C ASN A 5 2.66 13.51 -19.98
N LYS A 6 3.48 12.47 -20.20
CA LYS A 6 3.70 11.36 -19.26
C LYS A 6 4.14 11.81 -17.85
N THR A 7 4.59 13.06 -17.71
CA THR A 7 5.02 13.66 -16.45
C THR A 7 3.87 13.84 -15.45
N SER A 8 2.67 14.28 -15.88
CA SER A 8 1.56 14.56 -14.96
C SER A 8 0.80 13.31 -14.51
N LEU A 9 0.79 12.25 -15.34
CA LEU A 9 0.16 10.97 -15.00
C LEU A 9 0.85 10.33 -13.79
N SER A 10 2.19 10.35 -13.76
CA SER A 10 2.97 9.76 -12.66
C SER A 10 2.68 10.37 -11.28
N ALA A 11 2.40 11.67 -11.20
CA ALA A 11 2.08 12.33 -9.93
C ALA A 11 0.69 11.92 -9.42
N ILE A 12 -0.32 11.88 -10.31
CA ILE A 12 -1.68 11.43 -9.99
C ILE A 12 -1.67 9.96 -9.55
N ASP A 13 -0.90 9.11 -10.23
CA ASP A 13 -0.78 7.69 -9.90
C ASP A 13 -0.06 7.49 -8.56
N ALA A 14 0.97 8.29 -8.26
CA ALA A 14 1.64 8.29 -6.96
C ALA A 14 0.69 8.67 -5.82
N GLU A 15 -0.15 9.70 -6.00
CA GLU A 15 -1.15 10.10 -5.01
C GLU A 15 -2.20 9.01 -4.78
N LYS A 16 -2.71 8.39 -5.85
CA LYS A 16 -3.64 7.24 -5.74
C LYS A 16 -3.04 6.08 -4.97
N ILE A 17 -1.77 5.75 -5.23
CA ILE A 17 -1.08 4.68 -4.50
C ILE A 17 -0.91 5.05 -3.03
N ARG A 18 -0.51 6.29 -2.71
CA ARG A 18 -0.42 6.74 -1.31
C ARG A 18 -1.78 6.68 -0.61
N ALA A 19 -2.85 7.10 -1.27
CA ALA A 19 -4.21 7.03 -0.72
C ALA A 19 -4.64 5.57 -0.48
N ARG A 20 -4.36 4.66 -1.42
CA ARG A 20 -4.63 3.23 -1.25
C ARG A 20 -3.82 2.62 -0.10
N ARG A 21 -2.54 3.00 0.03
CA ARG A 21 -1.68 2.58 1.15
C ARG A 21 -2.27 3.04 2.48
N ASP A 22 -2.69 4.30 2.58
CA ASP A 22 -3.29 4.84 3.79
C ASP A 22 -4.61 4.13 4.15
N ALA A 23 -5.45 3.85 3.15
CA ALA A 23 -6.67 3.07 3.36
C ALA A 23 -6.37 1.66 3.89
N LEU A 24 -5.39 0.95 3.32
CA LEU A 24 -4.99 -0.38 3.79
C LEU A 24 -4.33 -0.36 5.18
N LEU A 25 -3.53 0.66 5.49
CA LEU A 25 -2.98 0.84 6.83
C LEU A 25 -4.06 1.07 7.89
N ARG A 26 -5.09 1.84 7.53
CA ARG A 26 -6.25 2.09 8.39
C ARG A 26 -7.13 0.85 8.53
N ASP A 27 -7.26 0.08 7.46
CA ASP A 27 -7.94 -1.23 7.52
C ASP A 27 -7.17 -2.21 8.40
N SER A 28 -5.84 -2.24 8.37
CA SER A 28 -5.01 -3.04 9.30
C SER A 28 -4.96 -2.53 10.76
N ASP A 29 -5.65 -1.44 11.09
CA ASP A 29 -5.54 -0.84 12.42
C ASP A 29 -6.17 -1.73 13.51
N TRP A 30 -7.31 -2.38 13.19
CA TRP A 30 -7.97 -3.32 14.11
C TRP A 30 -7.07 -4.52 14.44
N SER A 31 -6.22 -4.94 13.50
CA SER A 31 -5.35 -6.11 13.64
C SER A 31 -4.17 -5.91 14.60
N MET A 32 -3.95 -4.69 15.08
CA MET A 32 -2.98 -4.41 16.15
C MET A 32 -3.61 -4.32 17.54
N MET A 33 -4.94 -4.33 17.61
CA MET A 33 -5.65 -4.24 18.86
C MET A 33 -5.28 -5.44 19.76
N PRO A 34 -5.12 -5.26 21.08
CA PRO A 34 -4.76 -6.37 21.96
C PRO A 34 -5.84 -7.48 22.02
N ASP A 35 -7.08 -7.16 21.64
CA ASP A 35 -8.23 -8.04 21.71
C ASP A 35 -8.43 -8.92 20.45
N THR A 36 -7.59 -8.75 19.42
CA THR A 36 -7.77 -9.47 18.15
C THR A 36 -6.95 -10.76 18.09
N PRO A 37 -7.55 -11.88 17.63
CA PRO A 37 -6.89 -13.20 17.58
C PRO A 37 -5.88 -13.32 16.43
N THR A 38 -5.28 -12.21 16.00
CA THR A 38 -4.47 -12.15 14.79
C THR A 38 -2.98 -12.00 15.09
N ASP A 39 -2.15 -12.53 14.20
CA ASP A 39 -0.70 -12.43 14.31
C ASP A 39 -0.17 -11.01 14.09
N LYS A 40 0.11 -10.32 15.20
CA LYS A 40 0.72 -8.98 15.19
C LYS A 40 2.02 -8.92 14.39
N ASN A 41 2.81 -9.99 14.40
CA ASN A 41 4.06 -10.05 13.64
C ASN A 41 3.80 -10.04 12.12
N VAL A 42 2.77 -10.77 11.67
CA VAL A 42 2.40 -10.82 10.25
C VAL A 42 1.85 -9.48 9.79
N TRP A 43 0.95 -8.87 10.58
CA TRP A 43 0.43 -7.53 10.25
C TRP A 43 1.49 -6.43 10.36
N ALA A 44 2.46 -6.54 11.29
CA ALA A 44 3.59 -5.61 11.34
C ALA A 44 4.41 -5.68 10.04
N ASN A 45 4.70 -6.88 9.55
CA ASN A 45 5.41 -7.09 8.29
C ASN A 45 4.59 -6.60 7.08
N TYR A 46 3.29 -6.88 7.04
CA TYR A 46 2.37 -6.38 6.01
C TYR A 46 2.38 -4.85 5.94
N ARG A 47 2.23 -4.17 7.08
CA ARG A 47 2.24 -2.70 7.14
C ARG A 47 3.60 -2.10 6.80
N GLN A 48 4.69 -2.80 7.12
CA GLN A 48 6.03 -2.40 6.70
C GLN A 48 6.16 -2.50 5.17
N ALA A 49 5.71 -3.61 4.57
CA ALA A 49 5.70 -3.79 3.12
C ALA A 49 4.84 -2.73 2.41
N LEU A 50 3.68 -2.36 2.97
CA LEU A 50 2.85 -1.26 2.45
C LEU A 50 3.59 0.08 2.41
N ARG A 51 4.41 0.37 3.43
CA ARG A 51 5.22 1.60 3.48
C ARG A 51 6.39 1.54 2.49
N ASP A 52 6.96 0.37 2.30
CA ASP A 52 8.05 0.12 1.34
C ASP A 52 7.60 0.28 -0.13
N ILE A 53 6.29 0.26 -0.41
CA ILE A 53 5.75 0.49 -1.76
C ILE A 53 6.28 1.77 -2.41
N THR A 54 6.41 2.86 -1.65
CA THR A 54 6.93 4.13 -2.18
C THR A 54 8.45 4.13 -2.41
N LEU A 55 9.16 3.14 -1.87
CA LEU A 55 10.60 2.93 -2.05
C LEU A 55 10.90 2.01 -3.25
N GLN A 56 9.88 1.35 -3.82
CA GLN A 56 10.06 0.49 -4.98
C GLN A 56 10.53 1.30 -6.20
N LYS A 57 11.58 0.85 -6.88
CA LYS A 57 12.14 1.51 -8.09
C LYS A 57 11.14 1.61 -9.26
N LYS A 58 10.09 0.79 -9.24
CA LYS A 58 9.01 0.77 -10.24
C LYS A 58 7.85 1.71 -9.90
N PHE A 59 7.89 2.36 -8.74
CA PHE A 59 6.91 3.37 -8.37
C PHE A 59 7.03 4.61 -9.28
N PRO A 60 5.92 5.22 -9.74
CA PRO A 60 4.51 4.84 -9.56
C PRO A 60 3.93 3.98 -10.70
N ALA A 61 4.76 3.55 -11.66
CA ALA A 61 4.31 2.85 -12.86
C ALA A 61 3.80 1.42 -12.57
N GLU A 62 4.46 0.68 -11.68
CA GLU A 62 4.09 -0.70 -11.34
C GLU A 62 4.51 -0.98 -9.89
N VAL A 63 3.55 -1.14 -8.98
CA VAL A 63 3.82 -1.39 -7.55
C VAL A 63 3.31 -2.75 -7.13
N VAL A 64 4.13 -3.47 -6.35
CA VAL A 64 3.73 -4.74 -5.76
C VAL A 64 3.06 -4.47 -4.42
N TRP A 65 1.79 -4.84 -4.31
CA TRP A 65 1.04 -4.78 -3.06
C TRP A 65 1.19 -6.09 -2.30
N PRO A 66 1.49 -6.06 -0.99
CA PRO A 66 1.46 -7.27 -0.17
C PRO A 66 0.02 -7.81 -0.07
N GLU A 67 -0.13 -9.12 0.14
CA GLU A 67 -1.44 -9.73 0.39
C GLU A 67 -1.89 -9.54 1.83
N LEU A 68 -3.20 -9.30 2.02
CA LEU A 68 -3.79 -9.06 3.32
C LEU A 68 -3.71 -10.35 4.17
N PRO A 69 -3.02 -10.34 5.33
CA PRO A 69 -2.93 -11.51 6.18
C PRO A 69 -4.26 -11.69 6.92
N GLY A 70 -5.05 -12.68 6.52
CA GLY A 70 -6.40 -12.89 7.06
C GLY A 70 -7.49 -13.13 6.01
N ARG A 71 -7.13 -13.22 4.71
CA ARG A 71 -8.00 -13.88 3.73
C ARG A 71 -7.78 -15.40 3.83
N GLU A 72 -8.41 -16.02 4.83
CA GLU A 72 -8.73 -17.46 4.81
C GLU A 72 -10.22 -17.63 4.58
#